data_AF-A0A484FHR0-F1
#
_entry.id   AF-A0A484FHR0-F1
#
_cell.length_a   1.000
_cell.length_b   1.000
_cell.length_c   1.000
_cell.angle_alpha   90.00
_cell.angle_beta   90.00
_cell.angle_gamma   90.00
#
_symmetry.space_group_name_H-M   'P 1'
#
loop_
_entity.id
_entity.type
_entity.pdbx_description
1 polymer ?
#
loop_
_entity_poly.entity_id
_entity_poly.type
_entity_poly.pdbx_seq_one_letter_code
_entity_poly.pdbx_strand_id
1 'polypeptide(L)'
;MAGPKNDQVGTTSTAQDHASSAAAAGKSPAIDRKNHAKTCWLLSKDLDGPIVAGSSTKIEAKLVIIAAKPRTPFVGLRLEFPLGDSNGEQFDNEVAGFGVRHQADFKYHAHPLPLIPHNFHEIVLQFPRDRFTYDLQPVPDDLRHRFAATGHLTVARVKLNEGENVRVLGWGKPFANQSDSEVEAWVNDNKPIIDDITLLDITRQTEFLLVVANEQKSLGIKLGVTTR
;
A
#
# COMPACT_ATOMS: atom_id res chain seq x y z
N MET A 1 -3.67 -12.03 69.28
CA MET A 1 -5.04 -12.34 69.73
C MET A 1 -5.99 -11.94 68.61
N ALA A 2 -6.90 -12.85 68.24
CA ALA A 2 -7.83 -12.67 67.15
C ALA A 2 -9.20 -12.15 67.66
N GLY A 3 -9.81 -11.27 66.85
CA GLY A 3 -11.26 -11.11 66.70
C GLY A 3 -11.90 -9.88 67.35
N PRO A 4 -13.13 -9.45 66.94
CA PRO A 4 -13.87 -9.83 65.72
C PRO A 4 -14.48 -8.63 64.93
N LYS A 5 -15.06 -8.99 63.77
CA LYS A 5 -15.86 -8.24 62.80
C LYS A 5 -17.13 -7.61 63.40
N ASN A 6 -17.69 -6.58 62.76
CA ASN A 6 -19.13 -6.63 62.44
C ASN A 6 -19.56 -5.78 61.24
N ASP A 7 -20.62 -6.29 60.62
CA ASP A 7 -21.16 -6.04 59.28
C ASP A 7 -22.17 -4.87 59.17
N GLN A 8 -22.32 -4.41 57.92
CA GLN A 8 -23.56 -4.09 57.19
C GLN A 8 -24.32 -2.75 57.30
N VAL A 9 -24.65 -2.26 56.09
CA VAL A 9 -25.93 -1.65 55.62
C VAL A 9 -26.23 -0.25 56.18
N GLY A 10 -26.43 0.82 55.42
CA GLY A 10 -26.88 1.04 54.04
C GLY A 10 -27.93 2.15 54.11
N THR A 11 -27.92 3.13 53.20
CA THR A 11 -29.12 3.77 52.59
C THR A 11 -28.76 4.97 51.72
N THR A 12 -29.47 4.99 50.60
CA THR A 12 -29.61 5.96 49.51
C THR A 12 -30.14 7.33 49.95
N SER A 13 -29.79 8.40 49.20
CA SER A 13 -30.71 9.06 48.26
C SER A 13 -30.29 10.52 47.95
N THR A 14 -30.18 10.84 46.65
CA THR A 14 -30.59 12.07 45.92
C THR A 14 -30.29 13.46 46.51
N ALA A 15 -30.00 14.52 45.76
CA ALA A 15 -29.74 14.88 44.37
C ALA A 15 -29.62 16.42 44.41
N GLN A 16 -28.74 17.06 43.63
CA GLN A 16 -29.02 18.35 42.98
C GLN A 16 -27.84 18.83 42.12
N ASP A 17 -28.14 18.94 40.83
CA ASP A 17 -27.88 20.07 39.94
C ASP A 17 -26.48 20.69 39.90
N HIS A 18 -25.76 20.39 38.81
CA HIS A 18 -25.14 21.45 38.01
C HIS A 18 -25.13 21.04 36.53
N ALA A 19 -26.05 21.61 35.78
CA ALA A 19 -26.07 21.57 34.31
C ALA A 19 -24.88 22.38 33.77
N SER A 20 -23.99 21.73 33.03
CA SER A 20 -23.01 22.41 32.17
C SER A 20 -23.41 22.21 30.72
N SER A 21 -23.76 23.33 30.08
CA SER A 21 -24.11 23.46 28.67
C SER A 21 -22.94 23.03 27.78
N ALA A 22 -23.00 21.81 27.25
CA ALA A 22 -22.17 21.39 26.13
C ALA A 22 -22.82 21.89 24.85
N ALA A 23 -22.37 23.06 24.38
CA ALA A 23 -22.70 23.55 23.04
C ALA A 23 -22.38 22.45 22.02
N ALA A 24 -23.39 22.06 21.24
CA ALA A 24 -23.28 21.03 20.22
C ALA A 24 -22.15 21.37 19.25
N ALA A 25 -21.03 20.65 19.36
CA ALA A 25 -19.99 20.65 18.35
C ALA A 25 -20.64 20.20 17.05
N GLY A 26 -20.82 21.13 16.11
CA GLY A 26 -21.33 20.84 14.79
C GLY A 26 -20.52 19.68 14.19
N LYS A 27 -21.22 18.62 13.77
CA LYS A 27 -20.60 17.50 13.06
C LYS A 27 -19.85 18.10 11.87
N SER A 28 -18.52 18.11 11.95
CA SER A 28 -17.70 18.40 10.78
C SER A 28 -18.12 17.43 9.69
N PRO A 29 -18.36 17.89 8.44
CA PRO A 29 -18.80 17.00 7.39
C PRO A 29 -17.79 15.87 7.26
N ALA A 30 -18.26 14.63 7.39
CA ALA A 30 -17.45 13.44 7.22
C ALA A 30 -16.97 13.44 5.77
N ILE A 31 -15.72 13.85 5.54
CA ILE A 31 -15.13 13.76 4.22
C ILE A 31 -14.80 12.27 4.03
N ASP A 32 -15.66 11.55 3.30
CA ASP A 32 -15.43 10.17 2.91
C ASP A 32 -14.21 10.13 1.98
N ARG A 33 -13.02 9.99 2.57
CA ARG A 33 -11.73 9.97 1.89
C ARG A 33 -11.25 8.54 1.87
N LYS A 34 -11.54 7.84 0.77
CA LYS A 34 -11.19 6.43 0.58
C LYS A 34 -9.74 6.30 0.12
N ASN A 35 -8.97 5.48 0.81
CA ASN A 35 -7.71 4.97 0.30
C ASN A 35 -8.02 3.91 -0.76
N HIS A 36 -7.40 4.04 -1.93
CA HIS A 36 -7.53 3.06 -3.00
C HIS A 36 -6.18 2.43 -3.26
N ALA A 37 -6.08 1.12 -3.06
CA ALA A 37 -5.02 0.31 -3.62
C ALA A 37 -5.66 -0.58 -4.68
N LYS A 38 -5.14 -0.55 -5.91
CA LYS A 38 -5.61 -1.37 -7.01
C LYS A 38 -4.43 -2.08 -7.63
N THR A 39 -4.55 -3.39 -7.78
CA THR A 39 -3.60 -4.20 -8.54
C THR A 39 -3.37 -3.56 -9.91
N CYS A 40 -2.10 -3.47 -10.29
CA CYS A 40 -1.69 -3.00 -11.59
C CYS A 40 -0.49 -3.80 -12.10
N TRP A 41 -0.18 -3.62 -13.37
CA TRP A 41 1.04 -4.11 -13.99
C TRP A 41 1.91 -2.93 -14.36
N LEU A 42 3.17 -2.95 -13.94
CA LEU A 42 4.20 -2.03 -14.38
C LEU A 42 4.91 -2.63 -15.59
N LEU A 43 4.88 -1.92 -16.71
CA LEU A 43 5.55 -2.33 -17.94
C LEU A 43 6.82 -1.53 -18.16
N SER A 44 7.80 -2.16 -18.81
CA SER A 44 8.98 -1.48 -19.29
C SER A 44 8.74 -0.87 -20.67
N LYS A 45 9.10 0.41 -20.85
CA LYS A 45 9.18 1.15 -22.13
C LYS A 45 7.83 1.35 -22.84
N ASP A 46 7.18 0.28 -23.28
CA ASP A 46 5.95 0.31 -24.07
C ASP A 46 4.94 -0.75 -23.63
N LEU A 47 3.76 -0.75 -24.27
CA LEU A 47 2.66 -1.62 -23.86
C LEU A 47 2.90 -3.09 -24.24
N ASP A 48 3.74 -3.36 -25.23
CA ASP A 48 4.14 -4.71 -25.66
C ASP A 48 5.33 -5.25 -24.89
N GLY A 49 6.06 -4.37 -24.21
CA GLY A 49 7.26 -4.65 -23.46
C GLY A 49 7.03 -5.50 -22.22
N PRO A 50 8.12 -6.01 -21.62
CA PRO A 50 8.08 -6.84 -20.43
C PRO A 50 7.23 -6.27 -19.28
N ILE A 51 6.53 -7.15 -18.58
CA ILE A 51 5.85 -6.84 -17.32
C ILE A 51 6.89 -6.98 -16.21
N VAL A 52 7.29 -5.87 -15.61
CA VAL A 52 8.33 -5.81 -14.57
C VAL A 52 7.76 -6.20 -13.21
N ALA A 53 6.53 -5.78 -12.93
CA ALA A 53 5.83 -6.08 -11.69
C ALA A 53 4.32 -6.12 -11.92
N GLY A 54 3.59 -6.93 -11.15
CA GLY A 54 2.15 -7.11 -11.26
C GLY A 54 1.73 -8.56 -11.01
N SER A 55 0.43 -8.82 -11.07
CA SER A 55 -0.07 -10.20 -10.95
C SER A 55 0.53 -11.09 -12.03
N SER A 56 0.96 -12.29 -11.65
CA SER A 56 1.76 -13.23 -12.45
C SER A 56 3.27 -12.96 -12.52
N THR A 57 3.79 -12.00 -11.76
CA THR A 57 5.23 -11.84 -11.52
C THR A 57 5.56 -12.08 -10.04
N LYS A 58 6.84 -12.23 -9.70
CA LYS A 58 7.28 -12.34 -8.29
C LYS A 58 7.11 -11.03 -7.50
N ILE A 59 7.03 -9.88 -8.18
CA ILE A 59 6.88 -8.56 -7.54
C ILE A 59 5.44 -8.09 -7.76
N GLU A 60 4.62 -8.02 -6.71
CA GLU A 60 3.29 -7.44 -6.90
C GLU A 60 3.38 -5.92 -7.09
N ALA A 61 2.50 -5.38 -7.92
CA ALA A 61 2.37 -3.94 -8.11
C ALA A 61 0.94 -3.47 -7.82
N LYS A 62 0.83 -2.37 -7.07
CA LYS A 62 -0.44 -1.72 -6.73
C LYS A 62 -0.33 -0.23 -7.01
N LEU A 63 -1.27 0.30 -7.79
CA LEU A 63 -1.51 1.73 -7.86
C LEU A 63 -2.18 2.15 -6.55
N VAL A 64 -1.56 3.09 -5.85
CA VAL A 64 -2.02 3.58 -4.55
C VAL A 64 -2.43 5.04 -4.68
N ILE A 65 -3.65 5.34 -4.22
CA ILE A 65 -4.21 6.67 -4.12
C ILE A 65 -4.68 6.84 -2.67
N ILE A 66 -3.93 7.61 -1.90
CA ILE A 66 -4.25 7.94 -0.51
C ILE A 66 -4.85 9.33 -0.48
N ALA A 67 -6.13 9.43 -0.13
CA ALA A 67 -6.84 10.70 0.02
C ALA A 67 -7.05 11.11 1.49
N ALA A 68 -6.80 10.22 2.46
CA ALA A 68 -7.23 10.38 3.84
C ALA A 68 -6.22 11.09 4.77
N LYS A 69 -6.71 12.03 5.58
CA LYS A 69 -6.00 12.58 6.75
C LYS A 69 -6.04 11.56 7.90
N PRO A 70 -5.01 11.48 8.78
CA PRO A 70 -3.92 12.45 8.96
C PRO A 70 -2.74 12.28 8.00
N ARG A 71 -2.76 11.28 7.10
CA ARG A 71 -1.65 11.05 6.17
C ARG A 71 -1.60 12.15 5.10
N THR A 72 -0.40 12.49 4.65
CA THR A 72 -0.22 13.34 3.47
C THR A 72 -0.77 12.59 2.26
N PRO A 73 -1.75 13.15 1.53
CA PRO A 73 -2.32 12.49 0.38
C PRO A 73 -1.26 12.33 -0.71
N PHE A 74 -1.30 11.21 -1.42
CA PHE A 74 -0.40 10.95 -2.53
C PHE A 74 -1.01 9.96 -3.52
N VAL A 75 -0.55 10.06 -4.77
CA VAL A 75 -0.67 9.01 -5.79
C VAL A 75 0.70 8.38 -5.96
N GLY A 76 0.76 7.07 -6.17
CA GLY A 76 2.02 6.41 -6.39
C GLY A 76 1.88 4.93 -6.72
N LEU A 77 3.03 4.28 -6.85
CA LEU A 77 3.15 2.85 -7.05
C LEU A 77 3.66 2.20 -5.77
N ARG A 78 3.07 1.08 -5.39
CA ARG A 78 3.62 0.18 -4.37
C ARG A 78 4.09 -1.09 -5.05
N LEU A 79 5.34 -1.44 -4.81
CA LEU A 79 5.94 -2.72 -5.16
C LEU A 79 6.02 -3.58 -3.90
N GLU A 80 5.60 -4.83 -3.98
CA GLU A 80 5.62 -5.78 -2.88
C GLU A 80 6.48 -6.98 -3.26
N PHE A 81 7.57 -7.17 -2.52
CA PHE A 81 8.52 -8.26 -2.71
C PHE A 81 8.22 -9.35 -1.66
N PRO A 82 8.11 -10.63 -2.03
CA PRO A 82 7.87 -11.68 -1.06
C PRO A 82 9.02 -11.77 -0.06
N LEU A 83 8.70 -12.02 1.20
CA LEU A 83 9.68 -12.28 2.27
C LEU A 83 9.85 -13.78 2.56
N GLY A 84 9.01 -14.63 1.98
CA GLY A 84 8.99 -16.06 2.23
C GLY A 84 8.90 -16.87 0.96
N ASP A 85 8.55 -18.15 1.13
CA ASP A 85 8.34 -19.09 0.03
C ASP A 85 7.10 -18.74 -0.82
N SER A 86 6.79 -19.59 -1.80
CA SER A 86 5.61 -19.42 -2.68
C SER A 86 4.27 -19.48 -1.95
N ASN A 87 4.24 -19.99 -0.71
CA ASN A 87 3.05 -20.02 0.15
C ASN A 87 2.97 -18.76 1.05
N GLY A 88 3.99 -17.91 1.00
CA GLY A 88 4.11 -16.71 1.81
C GLY A 88 4.62 -16.98 3.22
N GLU A 89 5.19 -18.16 3.49
CA GLU A 89 5.71 -18.51 4.81
C GLU A 89 7.20 -18.11 4.94
N GLN A 90 7.56 -17.48 6.07
CA GLN A 90 8.91 -16.96 6.33
C GLN A 90 9.77 -17.94 7.16
N PHE A 91 9.55 -19.26 7.00
CA PHE A 91 10.21 -20.28 7.82
C PHE A 91 11.74 -20.27 7.64
N ASP A 92 12.21 -20.20 6.39
CA ASP A 92 13.65 -20.19 6.11
C ASP A 92 14.34 -18.94 6.66
N ASN A 93 13.65 -17.79 6.66
CA ASN A 93 14.14 -16.56 7.28
C ASN A 93 14.26 -16.69 8.81
N GLU A 94 13.28 -17.32 9.47
CA GLU A 94 13.33 -17.59 10.91
C GLU A 94 14.52 -18.52 11.24
N VAL A 95 14.67 -19.63 10.50
CA VAL A 95 15.76 -20.60 10.69
C VAL A 95 17.14 -19.96 10.47
N ALA A 96 17.26 -19.06 9.49
CA ALA A 96 18.50 -18.32 9.23
C ALA A 96 18.77 -17.16 10.20
N GLY A 97 17.85 -16.88 11.14
CA GLY A 97 18.02 -15.85 12.17
C GLY A 97 17.59 -14.44 11.76
N PHE A 98 16.92 -14.26 10.61
CA PHE A 98 16.33 -12.99 10.20
C PHE A 98 14.95 -12.74 10.83
N GLY A 99 14.30 -13.81 11.30
CA GLY A 99 13.01 -13.77 11.97
C GLY A 99 11.81 -13.61 11.02
N VAL A 100 10.59 -13.65 11.58
CA VAL A 100 9.34 -13.34 10.86
C VAL A 100 8.94 -11.87 11.00
N ARG A 101 8.68 -11.19 9.88
CA ARG A 101 8.12 -9.83 9.90
C ARG A 101 6.63 -9.85 10.23
N HIS A 102 6.19 -8.94 11.10
CA HIS A 102 4.80 -8.81 11.51
C HIS A 102 4.25 -7.40 11.23
N GLN A 103 2.94 -7.30 11.05
CA GLN A 103 2.19 -6.05 10.96
C GLN A 103 0.93 -6.11 11.82
N ALA A 104 0.39 -4.95 12.20
CA ALA A 104 -0.91 -4.88 12.84
C ALA A 104 -2.03 -5.26 11.87
N ASP A 105 -2.99 -6.06 12.31
CA ASP A 105 -4.18 -6.39 11.54
C ASP A 105 -5.25 -5.31 11.70
N PHE A 106 -5.26 -4.38 10.76
CA PHE A 106 -6.23 -3.27 10.71
C PHE A 106 -7.65 -3.71 10.29
N LYS A 107 -7.88 -5.00 9.95
CA LYS A 107 -9.23 -5.52 9.69
C LYS A 107 -10.01 -5.74 10.98
N TYR A 108 -9.30 -5.95 12.10
CA TYR A 108 -9.92 -6.09 13.41
C TYR A 108 -10.15 -4.73 14.04
N HIS A 109 -11.38 -4.49 14.51
CA HIS A 109 -11.73 -3.32 15.31
C HIS A 109 -11.46 -3.57 16.81
N ALA A 110 -10.28 -4.11 17.14
CA ALA A 110 -9.88 -4.43 18.51
C ALA A 110 -8.69 -3.55 18.96
N HIS A 111 -8.60 -3.29 20.26
CA HIS A 111 -7.47 -2.60 20.88
C HIS A 111 -6.94 -3.42 22.06
N PRO A 112 -5.65 -3.82 22.07
CA PRO A 112 -4.64 -3.60 21.01
C PRO A 112 -4.97 -4.37 19.73
N LEU A 113 -4.47 -3.89 18.58
CA LEU A 113 -4.62 -4.58 17.30
C LEU A 113 -3.79 -5.88 17.32
N PRO A 114 -4.33 -7.01 16.84
CA PRO A 114 -3.55 -8.24 16.68
C PRO A 114 -2.36 -8.03 15.75
N LEU A 115 -1.26 -8.75 16.00
CA LEU A 115 -0.15 -8.86 15.06
C LEU A 115 -0.35 -10.08 14.18
N ILE A 116 -0.15 -9.90 12.87
CA ILE A 116 -0.18 -10.96 11.87
C ILE A 116 1.14 -10.97 11.07
N PRO A 117 1.55 -12.10 10.50
CA PRO A 117 2.68 -12.13 9.57
C PRO A 117 2.49 -11.13 8.44
N HIS A 118 3.55 -10.39 8.14
CA HIS A 118 3.65 -9.49 7.00
C HIS A 118 4.60 -10.12 6.00
N ASN A 119 4.04 -10.76 4.98
CA ASN A 119 4.79 -11.64 4.08
C ASN A 119 5.44 -10.92 2.90
N PHE A 120 5.42 -9.58 2.93
CA PHE A 120 5.99 -8.76 1.86
C PHE A 120 6.83 -7.61 2.41
N HIS A 121 7.90 -7.29 1.70
CA HIS A 121 8.60 -6.03 1.81
C HIS A 121 7.97 -5.03 0.83
N GLU A 122 7.57 -3.86 1.34
CA GLU A 122 6.92 -2.83 0.52
C GLU A 122 7.90 -1.70 0.17
N ILE A 123 8.08 -1.43 -1.12
CA ILE A 123 8.70 -0.20 -1.63
C ILE A 123 7.61 0.66 -2.25
N VAL A 124 7.49 1.91 -1.79
CA VAL A 124 6.46 2.84 -2.26
C VAL A 124 7.12 4.00 -3.00
N LEU A 125 6.75 4.18 -4.27
CA LEU A 125 7.14 5.28 -5.13
C LEU A 125 6.00 6.31 -5.12
N GLN A 126 6.15 7.38 -4.34
CA GLN A 126 5.16 8.45 -4.30
C GLN A 126 5.43 9.44 -5.43
N PHE A 127 4.45 9.66 -6.29
CA PHE A 127 4.54 10.70 -7.31
C PHE A 127 4.47 12.09 -6.63
N PRO A 128 5.28 13.05 -7.09
CA PRO A 128 5.31 14.40 -6.54
C PRO A 128 3.96 15.08 -6.79
N ARG A 129 3.27 15.46 -5.71
CA ARG A 129 1.93 16.03 -5.78
C ARG A 129 1.89 17.24 -6.71
N ASP A 130 0.88 17.29 -7.58
CA ASP A 130 0.63 18.35 -8.56
C ASP A 130 1.79 18.58 -9.57
N ARG A 131 2.77 17.68 -9.62
CA ARG A 131 3.95 17.78 -10.49
C ARG A 131 4.16 16.53 -11.35
N PHE A 132 3.04 15.95 -11.78
CA PHE A 132 2.98 14.92 -12.80
C PHE A 132 1.73 15.11 -13.65
N THR A 133 1.77 14.59 -14.87
CA THR A 133 0.62 14.46 -15.76
C THR A 133 0.31 12.99 -15.98
N TYR A 134 -0.90 12.69 -16.44
CA TYR A 134 -1.27 11.33 -16.79
C TYR A 134 -2.15 11.30 -18.03
N ASP A 135 -1.96 10.27 -18.85
CA ASP A 135 -2.84 9.91 -19.95
C ASP A 135 -3.45 8.54 -19.69
N LEU A 136 -4.75 8.41 -19.96
CA LEU A 136 -5.50 7.17 -19.74
C LEU A 136 -6.08 6.68 -21.06
N GLN A 137 -5.78 5.45 -21.44
CA GLN A 137 -6.28 4.80 -22.64
C GLN A 137 -6.82 3.41 -22.32
N PRO A 138 -7.81 2.89 -23.06
CA PRO A 138 -8.18 1.48 -22.95
C PRO A 138 -7.00 0.59 -23.38
N VAL A 139 -6.85 -0.57 -22.75
CA VAL A 139 -5.89 -1.59 -23.24
C VAL A 139 -6.40 -2.16 -24.56
N PRO A 140 -5.59 -2.18 -25.64
CA PRO A 140 -5.91 -2.81 -26.92
C PRO A 140 -6.29 -4.29 -26.75
N ASP A 141 -7.30 -4.75 -27.48
CA ASP A 141 -7.91 -6.07 -27.29
C ASP A 141 -6.92 -7.23 -27.47
N ASP A 142 -6.00 -7.09 -28.41
CA ASP A 142 -4.93 -8.03 -28.71
C ASP A 142 -3.92 -8.17 -27.55
N LEU A 143 -3.80 -7.20 -26.65
CA LEU A 143 -2.86 -7.24 -25.53
C LEU A 143 -3.52 -7.60 -24.19
N ARG A 144 -4.85 -7.68 -24.14
CA ARG A 144 -5.60 -7.96 -22.90
C ARG A 144 -5.23 -9.29 -22.27
N HIS A 145 -4.90 -10.29 -23.09
CA HIS A 145 -4.56 -11.65 -22.65
C HIS A 145 -3.30 -11.70 -21.78
N ARG A 146 -2.45 -10.66 -21.82
CA ARG A 146 -1.20 -10.58 -21.05
C ARG A 146 -1.43 -10.26 -19.58
N PHE A 147 -2.60 -9.70 -19.24
CA PHE A 147 -2.91 -9.25 -17.90
C PHE A 147 -3.93 -10.19 -17.26
N ALA A 148 -3.56 -10.79 -16.13
CA ALA A 148 -4.42 -11.71 -15.38
C ALA A 148 -5.54 -10.97 -14.63
N ALA A 149 -6.45 -10.33 -15.37
CA ALA A 149 -7.64 -9.66 -14.84
C ALA A 149 -8.85 -9.85 -15.74
N THR A 150 -10.01 -9.89 -15.08
CA THR A 150 -11.32 -9.84 -15.73
C THR A 150 -11.86 -8.41 -15.70
N GLY A 151 -12.65 -8.04 -16.71
CA GLY A 151 -13.27 -6.71 -16.79
C GLY A 151 -12.41 -5.63 -17.46
N HIS A 152 -12.71 -4.36 -17.17
CA HIS A 152 -12.06 -3.23 -17.86
C HIS A 152 -10.59 -3.06 -17.43
N LEU A 153 -9.71 -2.94 -18.42
CA LEU A 153 -8.30 -2.62 -18.24
C LEU A 153 -8.02 -1.25 -18.83
N THR A 154 -7.30 -0.43 -18.08
CA THR A 154 -6.89 0.92 -18.49
C THR A 154 -5.37 1.02 -18.45
N VAL A 155 -4.77 1.45 -19.55
CA VAL A 155 -3.39 1.93 -19.59
C VAL A 155 -3.36 3.31 -18.97
N ALA A 156 -2.52 3.50 -17.95
CA ALA A 156 -2.23 4.78 -17.34
C ALA A 156 -0.75 5.10 -17.55
N ARG A 157 -0.47 6.06 -18.41
CA ARG A 157 0.87 6.61 -18.60
C ARG A 157 1.03 7.81 -17.69
N VAL A 158 1.84 7.69 -16.66
CA VAL A 158 2.11 8.76 -15.69
C VAL A 158 3.47 9.35 -15.99
N LYS A 159 3.54 10.65 -16.21
CA LYS A 159 4.78 11.36 -16.53
C LYS A 159 5.05 12.45 -15.50
N LEU A 160 6.19 12.37 -14.83
CA LEU A 160 6.65 13.41 -13.93
C LEU A 160 7.07 14.65 -14.71
N ASN A 161 6.92 15.83 -14.10
CA ASN A 161 7.43 17.06 -14.68
C ASN A 161 8.97 17.03 -14.75
N GLU A 162 9.54 17.88 -15.60
CA GLU A 162 10.99 17.97 -15.75
C GLU A 162 11.68 18.30 -14.42
N GLY A 163 12.76 17.58 -14.10
CA GLY A 163 13.54 17.74 -12.86
C GLY A 163 12.89 17.09 -11.62
N GLU A 164 11.66 16.59 -11.73
CA GLU A 164 10.98 15.92 -10.62
C GLU A 164 11.35 14.45 -10.52
N ASN A 165 11.30 13.93 -9.29
CA ASN A 165 11.58 12.54 -8.99
C ASN A 165 10.51 11.98 -8.06
N VAL A 166 10.32 10.67 -8.08
CA VAL A 166 9.47 10.00 -7.09
C VAL A 166 10.11 10.08 -5.70
N ARG A 167 9.29 10.24 -4.67
CA ARG A 167 9.74 10.01 -3.30
C ARG A 167 9.65 8.53 -2.99
N VAL A 168 10.79 7.95 -2.67
CA VAL A 168 10.90 6.51 -2.43
C VAL A 168 10.85 6.23 -0.92
N LEU A 169 9.94 5.32 -0.52
CA LEU A 169 9.81 4.83 0.85
C LEU A 169 10.04 3.32 0.89
N GLY A 170 10.51 2.80 2.02
CA GLY A 170 10.71 1.35 2.23
C GLY A 170 12.18 0.89 2.21
N TRP A 171 13.05 1.60 1.49
CA TRP A 171 14.48 1.25 1.30
C TRP A 171 15.30 1.15 2.59
N GLY A 172 14.93 1.85 3.66
CA GLY A 172 15.66 1.81 4.92
C GLY A 172 15.40 0.56 5.77
N LYS A 173 14.52 -0.35 5.32
CA LYS A 173 14.19 -1.57 6.04
C LYS A 173 15.08 -2.71 5.52
N PRO A 174 15.77 -3.47 6.38
CA PRO A 174 16.47 -4.67 5.94
C PRO A 174 15.56 -5.62 5.16
N PHE A 175 16.11 -6.28 4.16
CA PHE A 175 15.43 -7.30 3.37
C PHE A 175 16.21 -8.61 3.47
N ALA A 176 15.46 -9.71 3.64
CA ALA A 176 15.97 -11.06 3.55
C ALA A 176 14.85 -11.94 3.00
N ASN A 177 15.18 -12.78 2.04
CA ASN A 177 14.37 -13.88 1.54
C ASN A 177 15.29 -15.07 1.25
N GLN A 178 15.44 -15.95 2.24
CA GLN A 178 16.26 -17.15 2.12
C GLN A 178 15.65 -18.21 1.19
N SER A 179 14.34 -18.14 0.95
CA SER A 179 13.62 -19.08 0.07
C SER A 179 13.75 -18.74 -1.41
N ASP A 180 14.10 -17.48 -1.75
CA ASP A 180 14.20 -17.01 -3.13
C ASP A 180 15.42 -16.10 -3.35
N SER A 181 16.54 -16.72 -3.75
CA SER A 181 17.81 -16.02 -4.03
C SER A 181 17.71 -15.00 -5.16
N GLU A 182 16.74 -15.11 -6.06
CA GLU A 182 16.57 -14.17 -7.17
C GLU A 182 15.97 -12.86 -6.64
N VAL A 183 14.89 -12.95 -5.84
CA VAL A 183 14.27 -11.80 -5.19
C VAL A 183 15.24 -11.13 -4.21
N GLU A 184 16.00 -11.94 -3.46
CA GLU A 184 17.08 -11.47 -2.60
C GLU A 184 18.07 -10.58 -3.37
N ALA A 185 18.55 -11.06 -4.51
CA ALA A 185 19.54 -10.34 -5.30
C ALA A 185 18.96 -9.09 -6.00
N TRP A 186 17.66 -9.07 -6.34
CA TRP A 186 17.01 -7.87 -6.87
C TRP A 186 17.00 -6.72 -5.87
N VAL A 187 16.71 -7.02 -4.60
CA VAL A 187 16.57 -6.00 -3.55
C VAL A 187 17.93 -5.62 -2.95
N ASN A 188 18.77 -6.59 -2.61
CA ASN A 188 20.02 -6.34 -1.88
C ASN A 188 21.22 -6.08 -2.81
N ASP A 189 21.28 -6.72 -3.97
CA ASP A 189 22.44 -6.62 -4.89
C ASP A 189 22.15 -5.78 -6.15
N ASN A 190 20.94 -5.21 -6.25
CA ASN A 190 20.45 -4.47 -7.42
C ASN A 190 20.64 -5.26 -8.73
N LYS A 191 20.42 -6.59 -8.70
CA LYS A 191 20.42 -7.41 -9.92
C LYS A 191 19.24 -7.02 -10.83
N PRO A 192 19.36 -7.24 -12.15
CA PRO A 192 18.25 -7.04 -13.07
C PRO A 192 17.05 -7.93 -12.69
N ILE A 193 15.87 -7.31 -12.65
CA ILE A 193 14.58 -7.97 -12.41
C ILE A 193 14.13 -8.67 -13.70
N ILE A 194 14.17 -7.94 -14.80
CA ILE A 194 13.85 -8.45 -16.14
C ILE A 194 14.68 -7.66 -17.15
N ASP A 195 15.23 -8.35 -18.13
CA ASP A 195 16.21 -7.81 -19.08
C ASP A 195 17.37 -7.09 -18.36
N ASP A 196 17.53 -5.80 -18.60
CA ASP A 196 18.53 -4.92 -17.99
C ASP A 196 17.95 -4.00 -16.90
N ILE A 197 16.68 -4.19 -16.52
CA ILE A 197 15.96 -3.27 -15.62
C ILE A 197 16.17 -3.70 -14.17
N THR A 198 16.82 -2.84 -13.40
CA THR A 198 17.00 -3.04 -11.96
C THR A 198 15.94 -2.31 -11.14
N LEU A 199 15.84 -2.65 -9.85
CA LEU A 199 14.98 -1.92 -8.92
C LEU A 199 15.36 -0.42 -8.88
N LEU A 200 16.65 -0.11 -8.91
CA LEU A 200 17.13 1.27 -8.93
C LEU A 200 16.66 2.03 -10.17
N ASP A 201 16.65 1.39 -11.33
CA ASP A 201 16.14 1.99 -12.57
C ASP A 201 14.65 2.33 -12.44
N ILE A 202 13.84 1.41 -11.89
CA ILE A 202 12.42 1.66 -11.63
C ILE A 202 12.23 2.88 -10.71
N THR A 203 13.05 3.01 -9.66
CA THR A 203 12.94 4.16 -8.74
C THR A 203 13.40 5.49 -9.34
N ARG A 204 14.16 5.45 -10.44
CA ARG A 204 14.67 6.64 -11.15
C ARG A 204 13.83 7.00 -12.37
N GLN A 205 12.81 6.21 -12.70
CA GLN A 205 11.91 6.51 -13.80
C GLN A 205 11.17 7.82 -13.58
N THR A 206 11.08 8.61 -14.64
CA THR A 206 10.24 9.81 -14.71
C THR A 206 8.95 9.56 -15.49
N GLU A 207 8.81 8.38 -16.09
CA GLU A 207 7.62 7.96 -16.81
C GLU A 207 7.28 6.52 -16.42
N PHE A 208 6.04 6.30 -16.00
CA PHE A 208 5.52 5.02 -15.55
C PHE A 208 4.39 4.58 -16.46
N LEU A 209 4.54 3.40 -17.05
CA LEU A 209 3.48 2.79 -17.83
C LEU A 209 2.80 1.71 -17.00
N LEU A 210 1.56 1.98 -16.60
CA LEU A 210 0.77 1.09 -15.76
C LEU A 210 -0.42 0.55 -16.53
N VAL A 211 -0.75 -0.72 -16.34
CA VAL A 211 -2.07 -1.27 -16.68
C VAL A 211 -2.84 -1.53 -15.40
N VAL A 212 -4.06 -1.03 -15.30
CA VAL A 212 -4.88 -1.10 -14.07
C VAL A 212 -6.20 -1.77 -14.39
N ALA A 213 -6.58 -2.75 -13.58
CA ALA A 213 -7.90 -3.40 -13.63
C ALA A 213 -8.98 -2.46 -13.05
N ASN A 214 -9.36 -1.46 -13.85
CA ASN A 214 -10.36 -0.47 -13.52
C ASN A 214 -10.86 0.19 -14.81
N GLU A 215 -12.11 0.69 -14.78
CA GLU A 215 -12.63 1.53 -15.85
C GLU A 215 -11.87 2.86 -15.96
N GLN A 216 -11.62 3.30 -17.19
CA GLN A 216 -10.87 4.51 -17.50
C GLN A 216 -11.45 5.75 -16.80
N LYS A 217 -12.77 5.95 -16.91
CA LYS A 217 -13.48 7.07 -16.28
C LYS A 217 -13.36 7.04 -14.76
N SER A 218 -13.54 5.87 -14.15
CA SER A 218 -13.40 5.66 -12.70
C SER A 218 -11.98 5.94 -12.22
N LEU A 219 -10.98 5.51 -12.99
CA LEU A 219 -9.57 5.77 -12.68
C LEU A 219 -9.23 7.26 -12.79
N GLY A 220 -9.68 7.93 -13.85
CA GLY A 220 -9.47 9.37 -14.05
C GLY A 220 -10.03 10.22 -12.91
N ILE A 221 -11.22 9.88 -12.40
CA ILE A 221 -11.81 10.56 -11.23
C ILE A 221 -10.91 10.39 -10.00
N LYS A 222 -10.41 9.18 -9.72
CA LYS A 222 -9.59 8.91 -8.54
C LYS A 222 -8.24 9.63 -8.59
N LEU A 223 -7.61 9.68 -9.76
CA LEU A 223 -6.36 10.43 -9.96
C LEU A 223 -6.60 11.93 -9.82
N GLY A 224 -7.65 12.46 -10.46
CA GLY A 224 -8.00 13.88 -10.45
C GLY A 224 -8.41 14.46 -9.09
N VAL A 225 -8.90 13.63 -8.17
CA VAL A 225 -9.22 14.05 -6.79
C VAL A 225 -7.97 14.34 -5.95
N THR A 226 -6.79 13.82 -6.36
CA THR A 226 -5.55 13.91 -5.59
C THR A 226 -4.55 14.93 -6.17
N THR A 227 -4.77 15.38 -7.41
CA THR A 227 -3.98 16.39 -8.14
C THR A 227 -4.62 17.79 -8.14
N ARG A 228 -5.48 18.09 -7.17
CA ARG A 228 -6.08 19.42 -6.93
C ARG A 228 -5.75 19.93 -5.53
#